data_AF-A0A661Q4V4-F1
#
_entry.id   AF-A0A661Q4V4-F1
#
_cell.length_a   1.000
_cell.length_b   1.000
_cell.length_c   1.000
_cell.angle_alpha   90.00
_cell.angle_beta   90.00
_cell.angle_gamma   90.00
#
_symmetry.space_group_name_H-M   'P 1'
#
loop_
_entity.id
_entity.type
_entity.pdbx_description
1 polymer ?
#
loop_
_entity_poly.entity_id
_entity_poly.type
_entity_poly.pdbx_seq_one_letter_code
_entity_poly.pdbx_strand_id
1 'polypeptide(L)' 'MGTVKKLFALDEGIARELDIVAAAINKSQKEVVETALDFYFDYTDGIVADKITEEIKSGKMKVHDSDEVYNKLGIDL' A
#
# COMPACT_ATOMS: atom_id res chain seq x y z
N MET A 1 7.40 -17.36 1.31
CA MET A 1 6.54 -16.42 2.07
C MET A 1 5.31 -17.16 2.54
N GLY A 2 4.82 -16.89 3.76
CA GLY A 2 3.59 -17.50 4.27
C GLY A 2 2.35 -16.82 3.69
N THR A 3 1.25 -17.57 3.53
CA THR A 3 -0.04 -17.00 3.14
C THR A 3 -0.94 -16.86 4.36
N VAL A 4 -1.51 -15.67 4.57
CA VAL A 4 -2.49 -15.40 5.63
C VAL A 4 -3.87 -15.26 5.00
N LYS A 5 -4.86 -16.04 5.46
CA LYS A 5 -6.23 -15.94 4.97
C LYS A 5 -6.94 -14.74 5.60
N LYS A 6 -7.65 -13.97 4.78
CA LYS A 6 -8.55 -12.90 5.20
C LYS A 6 -9.95 -13.20 4.68
N LEU A 7 -10.94 -13.03 5.54
CA LEU A 7 -12.36 -13.17 5.19
C LEU A 7 -12.99 -11.79 5.27
N PHE A 8 -13.62 -11.35 4.20
CA PHE A 8 -14.38 -10.10 4.13
C PHE A 8 -15.61 -10.30 3.25
N ALA A 9 -16.65 -9.52 3.50
CA ALA A 9 -17.83 -9.48 2.66
C ALA A 9 -17.64 -8.47 1.54
N LEU A 10 -18.20 -8.78 0.36
CA LEU A 10 -18.27 -7.89 -0.78
C LEU A 10 -19.73 -7.63 -1.12
N ASP A 11 -19.98 -6.47 -1.74
CA ASP A 11 -21.24 -6.25 -2.43
C ASP A 11 -21.47 -7.33 -3.49
N GLU A 12 -22.72 -7.74 -3.68
CA GLU A 12 -23.09 -8.83 -4.58
C GLU A 12 -22.72 -8.53 -6.04
N GLY A 13 -22.85 -7.28 -6.47
CA GLY A 13 -22.47 -6.85 -7.82
C GLY A 13 -20.96 -6.94 -8.02
N ILE A 14 -20.19 -6.45 -7.06
CA ILE A 14 -18.72 -6.53 -7.08
C ILE A 14 -18.25 -7.99 -7.09
N ALA A 15 -18.87 -8.85 -6.30
CA ALA A 15 -18.53 -10.27 -6.28
C ALA A 15 -18.77 -10.93 -7.65
N ARG A 16 -19.89 -10.62 -8.30
CA ARG A 16 -20.20 -11.11 -9.66
C ARG A 16 -19.23 -10.56 -10.70
N GLU A 17 -18.86 -9.30 -10.62
CA GLU A 17 -17.86 -8.72 -11.54
C GLU A 17 -16.48 -9.36 -11.35
N LEU A 18 -16.08 -9.61 -10.11
CA LEU A 18 -14.83 -10.31 -9.79
C LEU A 18 -14.80 -11.71 -10.43
N ASP A 19 -15.91 -12.45 -10.38
CA ASP A 19 -16.05 -13.75 -11.06
C ASP A 19 -15.85 -13.63 -12.58
N ILE A 20 -16.54 -12.68 -13.21
CA ILE A 20 -16.49 -12.46 -14.65
C ILE A 20 -15.06 -12.07 -15.09
N VAL A 21 -14.43 -11.13 -14.37
CA VAL A 21 -13.08 -10.66 -14.68
C VAL A 21 -12.06 -11.79 -14.50
N ALA A 22 -12.12 -12.51 -13.39
CA ALA A 22 -11.22 -13.63 -13.11
C ALA A 22 -11.31 -14.69 -14.22
N ALA A 23 -12.52 -15.05 -14.64
CA ALA A 23 -12.73 -15.98 -15.75
C ALA A 23 -12.20 -15.43 -17.09
N ALA A 24 -12.46 -14.16 -17.41
CA ALA A 24 -12.05 -13.54 -18.66
C ALA A 24 -10.53 -13.48 -18.85
N ILE A 25 -9.77 -13.33 -17.75
CA ILE A 25 -8.30 -13.26 -17.78
C ILE A 25 -7.63 -14.58 -17.36
N ASN A 26 -8.41 -15.66 -17.17
CA ASN A 26 -7.94 -16.98 -16.75
C ASN A 26 -7.07 -16.95 -15.49
N LYS A 27 -7.52 -16.24 -14.46
CA LYS A 27 -6.90 -16.17 -13.13
C LYS A 27 -7.91 -16.54 -12.04
N SER A 28 -7.42 -16.90 -10.86
CA SER A 28 -8.28 -17.05 -9.68
C SER A 28 -8.72 -15.68 -9.15
N GLN A 29 -9.90 -15.62 -8.52
CA GLN A 29 -10.35 -14.41 -7.82
C GLN A 29 -9.30 -13.89 -6.82
N LYS A 30 -8.59 -14.81 -6.14
CA LYS A 30 -7.50 -14.50 -5.23
C LYS A 30 -6.41 -13.67 -5.92
N GLU A 31 -5.93 -14.11 -7.07
CA GLU A 31 -4.86 -13.41 -7.80
C GLU A 31 -5.31 -12.04 -8.29
N VAL A 32 -6.59 -11.90 -8.69
CA VAL A 32 -7.17 -10.61 -9.08
C VAL A 32 -7.19 -9.66 -7.89
N VAL A 33 -7.68 -10.12 -6.74
CA VAL A 33 -7.73 -9.33 -5.50
C VAL A 33 -6.34 -8.95 -5.02
N GLU A 34 -5.37 -9.88 -5.02
CA GLU A 34 -3.99 -9.60 -4.65
C GLU A 34 -3.38 -8.53 -5.57
N THR A 35 -3.51 -8.68 -6.89
CA THR A 35 -2.98 -7.70 -7.85
C THR A 35 -3.64 -6.32 -7.69
N ALA A 36 -4.94 -6.29 -7.44
CA ALA A 36 -5.67 -5.03 -7.25
C ALA A 36 -5.28 -4.32 -5.95
N LEU A 37 -5.08 -5.08 -4.86
CA LEU A 37 -4.60 -4.54 -3.59
C LEU A 37 -3.17 -4.01 -3.69
N ASP A 38 -2.28 -4.76 -4.36
CA ASP A 38 -0.90 -4.31 -4.59
C ASP A 38 -0.88 -2.97 -5.34
N PHE A 39 -1.63 -2.88 -6.45
CA PHE A 39 -1.75 -1.64 -7.21
C PHE A 39 -2.33 -0.48 -6.39
N TYR A 40 -3.36 -0.77 -5.59
CA TYR A 40 -3.98 0.25 -4.75
C TYR A 40 -3.00 0.74 -3.67
N PHE A 41 -2.23 -0.16 -3.05
CA PHE A 41 -1.23 0.22 -2.06
C PHE A 41 -0.12 1.08 -2.66
N ASP A 42 0.45 0.70 -3.80
CA ASP A 42 1.45 1.51 -4.51
C ASP A 42 0.94 2.92 -4.81
N TYR A 43 -0.32 3.02 -5.27
CA TYR A 43 -0.96 4.31 -5.53
C TYR A 43 -1.16 5.13 -4.24
N THR A 44 -1.63 4.49 -3.16
CA THR A 44 -1.84 5.19 -1.88
C THR A 44 -0.53 5.62 -1.24
N ASP A 45 0.55 4.87 -1.41
CA ASP A 45 1.88 5.25 -0.94
C ASP A 45 2.34 6.56 -1.59
N GLY A 46 2.03 6.75 -2.88
CA GLY A 46 2.24 8.02 -3.58
C GLY A 46 1.49 9.19 -2.95
N ILE A 47 0.19 9.01 -2.66
CA ILE A 47 -0.63 10.05 -1.99
C ILE A 47 -0.07 10.38 -0.61
N VAL A 48 0.33 9.37 0.15
CA VAL A 48 0.92 9.55 1.48
C VAL A 48 2.24 10.31 1.38
N ALA A 49 3.10 9.96 0.42
CA ALA A 49 4.35 10.65 0.18
C ALA A 49 4.15 12.14 -0.20
N ASP A 50 3.16 12.43 -1.05
CA ASP A 50 2.80 13.81 -1.40
C ASP A 50 2.35 14.60 -0.17
N LYS A 51 1.47 14.01 0.64
CA LYS A 51 1.01 14.62 1.89
C LYS A 51 2.16 14.91 2.86
N ILE A 52 3.06 13.94 3.05
CA ILE A 52 4.26 14.11 3.90
C ILE A 52 5.12 15.26 3.35
N THR A 53 5.32 15.31 2.03
CA THR A 53 6.09 16.37 1.37
C THR A 53 5.47 17.75 1.60
N GLU A 54 4.15 17.87 1.52
CA GLU A 54 3.43 19.12 1.82
C GLU A 54 3.54 19.53 3.29
N GLU A 55 3.46 18.58 4.23
CA GLU A 55 3.61 18.85 5.65
C GLU A 55 5.02 19.33 6.02
N ILE A 56 6.06 18.79 5.35
CA ILE A 56 7.43 19.27 5.46
C ILE A 56 7.54 20.69 4.90
N LYS A 57 7.04 20.94 3.68
CA LYS A 57 7.08 22.27 3.03
C LYS A 57 6.34 23.34 3.82
N SER A 58 5.20 22.99 4.43
CA SER A 58 4.41 23.91 5.26
C SER A 58 4.95 24.11 6.68
N GLY A 59 6.06 23.44 7.02
CA GLY A 59 6.70 23.53 8.34
C GLY A 59 5.93 22.85 9.47
N LYS A 60 4.87 22.07 9.15
CA LYS A 60 4.10 21.28 10.12
C LYS A 60 4.84 20.02 10.54
N MET A 61 5.74 19.52 9.70
CA MET A 61 6.61 18.39 9.99
C MET A 61 8.07 18.84 9.96
N LYS A 62 8.83 18.46 11.00
CA LYS A 62 10.27 18.71 11.05
C LYS A 62 11.02 17.55 10.41
N VAL A 63 11.95 17.88 9.53
CA VAL A 63 12.97 16.95 9.05
C VAL A 63 14.22 17.08 9.93
N HIS A 64 14.87 15.95 10.17
CA HIS A 64 16.11 15.85 10.93
C HIS A 64 17.22 15.39 10.00
N ASP A 65 18.43 15.87 10.24
CA ASP A 65 19.61 15.42 9.50
C ASP A 65 19.88 13.94 9.80
N SER A 66 20.23 13.17 8.76
CA SER A 66 20.46 11.74 8.90
C SER A 66 21.62 11.44 9.84
N ASP A 67 22.70 12.22 9.78
CA ASP A 67 23.90 11.99 10.59
C ASP A 67 23.61 12.25 12.06
N GLU A 68 22.82 13.27 12.38
CA GLU A 68 22.36 13.52 13.75
C GLU A 68 21.50 12.37 14.29
N VAL A 69 20.61 11.80 13.46
CA VAL A 69 19.73 10.70 13.84
C VAL A 69 20.53 9.42 14.06
N TYR A 70 21.47 9.08 13.17
CA TYR A 70 22.31 7.89 13.30
C TYR A 70 23.21 7.95 14.53
N ASN A 71 23.86 9.10 14.77
CA ASN A 71 24.65 9.33 15.98
C ASN A 71 23.81 9.15 17.26
N LYS A 72 22.57 9.66 17.27
CA LYS A 72 21.66 9.53 18.43
C LYS A 72 21.18 8.10 18.65
N LEU A 73 21.01 7.32 17.58
CA LEU A 73 20.59 5.93 17.65
C LEU A 73 21.74 4.94 17.86
N GLY A 74 23.00 5.41 17.82
CA GLY A 74 24.18 4.56 17.95
C GLY A 74 24.38 3.63 16.74
N ILE A 75 23.94 4.06 15.56
CA ILE A 75 24.10 3.32 14.31
C ILE A 75 25.36 3.88 13.62
N ASP A 76 26.36 3.03 13.40
CA ASP A 76 27.57 3.37 12.65
C ASP A 76 27.35 3.01 11.17
N LEU A 77 27.55 3.98 10.27
CA LEU A 77 27.28 3.87 8.82
C LEU A 77 28.54 3.54 8.01
#